data_AF-A0A959UFI5-F1
#
_entry.id   AF-A0A959UFI5-F1
#
_cell.length_a   1.000
_cell.length_b   1.000
_cell.length_c   1.000
_cell.angle_alpha   90.00
_cell.angle_beta   90.00
_cell.angle_gamma   90.00
#
_symmetry.space_group_name_H-M   'P 1'
#
loop_
_entity.id
_entity.type
_entity.pdbx_description
1 polymer ?
#
loop_
_entity_poly.entity_id
_entity_poly.type
_entity_poly.pdbx_seq_one_letter_code
_entity_poly.pdbx_strand_id
1 'polypeptide(L)' 'MSESLQVNTMADLMAQGKKPEVLFWVGCAGSFDDRAKKITRAFVKILNNVGVNFAILGTEESCTGDPAKRAGNEFLFQM' A
#
# COMPACT_ATOMS: atom_id res chain seq x y z
N MET A 1 -8.09 15.39 17.09
CA MET A 1 -7.48 16.13 15.96
C MET A 1 -7.36 15.17 14.80
N SER A 2 -8.29 15.21 13.86
CA SER A 2 -8.26 14.40 12.64
C SER A 2 -7.26 15.04 11.67
N GLU A 3 -5.97 14.72 11.81
CA GLU A 3 -5.00 15.02 10.76
C GLU A 3 -5.45 14.32 9.48
N SER A 4 -5.67 15.09 8.42
CA SER A 4 -6.00 14.58 7.10
C SER A 4 -4.81 13.77 6.58
N LEU A 5 -5.00 12.45 6.45
CA LEU A 5 -4.05 11.58 5.79
C LEU A 5 -4.04 11.92 4.30
N GLN A 6 -2.95 12.51 3.81
CA GLN A 6 -2.73 12.64 2.37
C GLN A 6 -2.18 11.31 1.85
N VAL A 7 -2.86 10.72 0.88
CA VAL A 7 -2.46 9.47 0.22
C VAL A 7 -2.83 9.61 -1.24
N ASN A 8 -1.83 9.65 -2.12
CA ASN A 8 -2.04 9.66 -3.57
C ASN A 8 -1.96 8.23 -4.11
N THR A 9 -2.73 7.94 -5.16
CA THR A 9 -2.50 6.72 -5.94
C THR A 9 -1.43 6.96 -7.00
N MET A 10 -0.79 5.88 -7.46
CA MET A 10 0.16 5.96 -8.58
C MET A 10 -0.50 6.53 -9.82
N ALA A 11 -1.74 6.12 -10.11
CA ALA A 11 -2.53 6.63 -11.23
C ALA A 11 -2.71 8.16 -11.16
N ASP A 12 -3.02 8.71 -9.98
CA ASP A 12 -3.19 10.16 -9.79
C ASP A 12 -1.90 10.93 -10.07
N LEU A 13 -0.76 10.42 -9.59
CA LEU A 13 0.54 11.06 -9.83
C LEU A 13 0.93 10.98 -11.31
N MET A 14 0.70 9.84 -11.96
CA MET A 14 0.97 9.68 -13.39
C MET A 14 0.13 10.62 -14.24
N ALA A 15 -1.16 10.79 -13.92
CA ALA A 15 -2.04 11.74 -14.61
C ALA A 15 -1.55 13.20 -14.48
N GLN A 16 -0.86 13.53 -13.39
CA GLN A 16 -0.22 14.83 -13.17
C GLN A 16 1.19 14.93 -13.78
N GLY A 17 1.69 13.89 -14.46
CA GLY A 17 3.07 13.83 -14.97
C GLY A 17 4.14 13.74 -13.88
N LYS A 18 3.76 13.39 -12.65
CA LYS A 18 4.64 13.24 -11.50
C LYS A 18 4.97 11.77 -11.25
N LYS A 19 6.07 11.51 -10.56
CA LYS A 19 6.44 10.18 -10.08
C LYS A 19 6.69 10.23 -8.57
N PRO A 20 6.18 9.27 -7.79
CA PRO A 20 6.54 9.15 -6.39
C PRO A 20 8.01 8.73 -6.27
N GLU A 21 8.64 9.08 -5.17
CA GLU A 21 9.95 8.53 -4.78
C GLU A 21 9.78 7.10 -4.26
N VAL A 22 8.69 6.85 -3.52
CA VAL A 22 8.39 5.55 -2.93
C VAL A 22 7.01 5.08 -3.35
N LEU A 23 6.93 3.87 -3.88
CA LEU A 23 5.67 3.15 -4.02
C LEU A 23 5.45 2.30 -2.77
N PHE A 24 4.52 2.71 -1.92
CA PHE A 24 4.16 1.96 -0.73
C PHE A 24 3.14 0.88 -1.08
N TRP A 25 3.59 -0.38 -1.08
CA TRP A 25 2.73 -1.54 -1.24
C TRP A 25 2.06 -1.89 0.10
N VAL A 26 0.74 -1.75 0.19
CA VAL A 26 -0.03 -1.87 1.45
C VAL A 26 -0.27 -3.34 1.81
N GLY A 27 -0.48 -4.16 0.80
CA GLY A 27 -0.85 -5.55 0.87
C GLY A 27 -2.28 -5.81 1.35
N CYS A 28 -2.69 -7.06 1.21
CA CYS A 28 -3.99 -7.54 1.66
C CYS A 28 -4.17 -7.38 3.18
N ALA A 29 -3.14 -7.65 3.98
CA ALA A 29 -3.21 -7.48 5.43
C ALA A 29 -3.43 -6.02 5.80
N GLY A 30 -2.59 -5.09 5.31
CA GLY A 30 -2.73 -3.66 5.57
C GLY A 30 -4.05 -3.06 5.09
N SER A 31 -4.68 -3.69 4.09
CA SER A 31 -5.95 -3.26 3.49
C SER A 31 -7.18 -3.85 4.17
N PHE A 32 -7.14 -5.10 4.64
CA PHE A 32 -8.32 -5.84 5.11
C PHE A 32 -8.30 -6.21 6.59
N ASP A 33 -7.15 -6.49 7.20
CA ASP A 33 -7.05 -6.84 8.62
C ASP A 33 -7.13 -5.61 9.52
N ASP A 34 -8.05 -5.59 10.49
CA ASP A 34 -8.32 -4.40 11.31
C ASP A 34 -7.16 -3.96 12.19
N ARG A 35 -6.31 -4.90 12.62
CA ARG A 35 -5.10 -4.58 13.39
C ARG A 35 -4.04 -3.98 12.46
N ALA A 36 -3.80 -4.60 11.31
CA ALA A 36 -2.83 -4.13 10.33
C ALA A 36 -3.23 -2.78 9.73
N LYS A 37 -4.51 -2.51 9.45
CA LYS A 37 -4.99 -1.20 9.00
C LYS A 37 -4.58 -0.06 9.95
N LYS A 38 -4.56 -0.30 11.27
CA LYS A 38 -4.09 0.70 12.25
C LYS A 38 -2.61 1.01 12.09
N ILE A 39 -1.80 -0.03 11.86
CA ILE A 39 -0.36 0.09 11.61
C ILE A 39 -0.12 0.83 10.30
N THR A 40 -0.78 0.45 9.21
CA THR A 40 -0.71 1.13 7.91
C THR A 40 -1.03 2.61 8.03
N ARG A 41 -2.13 2.97 8.70
CA ARG A 41 -2.49 4.37 8.93
C ARG A 41 -1.44 5.12 9.74
N ALA A 42 -0.87 4.50 10.77
CA ALA A 42 0.20 5.12 11.56
C ALA A 42 1.47 5.34 10.72
N PHE A 43 1.81 4.39 9.86
CA PHE A 43 2.95 4.52 8.95
C PHE A 43 2.76 5.66 7.94
N VAL A 44 1.57 5.76 7.34
CA VAL A 44 1.22 6.87 6.44
C VAL A 44 1.31 8.23 7.15
N LYS A 45 0.91 8.33 8.43
CA LYS A 45 1.10 9.56 9.21
C LYS A 45 2.56 9.95 9.32
N ILE A 46 3.44 8.98 9.59
CA ILE A 46 4.87 9.22 9.69
C ILE A 46 5.39 9.73 8.33
N LEU A 47 5.06 9.05 7.23
CA LEU A 47 5.48 9.44 5.88
C LEU A 47 5.04 10.86 5.52
N ASN A 48 3.80 11.23 5.84
CA ASN A 48 3.30 12.58 5.65
C ASN A 48 4.05 13.60 6.51
N ASN A 49 4.33 13.27 7.77
CA ASN A 49 5.03 14.17 8.69
C ASN A 49 6.49 14.40 8.31
N VAL A 50 7.16 13.40 7.73
CA VAL A 50 8.54 13.55 7.23
C VAL A 50 8.62 14.09 5.80
N GLY A 51 7.47 14.32 5.15
CA GLY A 51 7.42 14.89 3.80
C GLY A 51 7.89 13.93 2.70
N VAL A 52 7.81 12.62 2.92
CA VAL A 52 8.18 11.63 1.88
C VAL A 52 7.18 11.71 0.74
N ASN A 53 7.67 11.79 -0.49
CA ASN A 53 6.82 11.72 -1.68
C ASN A 53 6.50 10.25 -2.00
N PHE A 54 5.39 9.73 -1.47
CA PHE A 54 4.95 8.36 -1.71
C PHE A 54 3.59 8.29 -2.42
N ALA A 55 3.33 7.14 -3.03
CA ALA A 55 2.01 6.76 -3.54
C ALA A 55 1.72 5.29 -3.22
N ILE A 56 0.46 4.90 -3.36
CA ILE A 56 0.00 3.50 -3.29
C ILE A 56 -0.56 3.06 -4.65
N LEU A 57 -0.66 1.75 -4.89
CA LEU A 57 -1.32 1.23 -6.10
C LEU A 57 -2.85 1.28 -6.02
N GLY A 58 -3.42 1.40 -4.82
CA GLY A 58 -4.87 1.44 -4.63
C GLY A 58 -5.51 0.13 -5.11
N THR A 59 -6.48 0.22 -6.01
CA THR A 59 -7.18 -0.96 -6.56
C THR A 59 -6.34 -1.80 -7.51
N GLU A 60 -5.20 -1.29 -7.99
CA GLU A 60 -4.29 -2.03 -8.87
C GLU A 60 -3.34 -2.95 -8.10
N GLU A 61 -3.39 -2.92 -6.76
CA GLU A 61 -2.53 -3.75 -5.93
C GLU A 61 -2.99 -5.21 -5.88
N SER A 62 -2.06 -6.12 -6.16
CA SER A 62 -2.28 -7.56 -5.98
C SER A 62 -1.69 -8.07 -4.67
N CYS A 63 -2.30 -9.12 -4.12
CA CYS A 63 -1.80 -9.82 -2.93
C CYS A 63 -0.42 -10.45 -3.20
N THR A 64 0.45 -10.54 -2.19
CA THR A 64 1.77 -11.20 -2.30
C THR A 64 1.72 -12.71 -2.53
N GLY A 65 0.55 -13.34 -2.39
CA GLY A 65 0.42 -14.80 -2.52
C GLY A 65 1.01 -15.60 -1.36
N ASP A 66 1.44 -14.96 -0.26
CA ASP A 66 1.99 -15.65 0.93
C ASP A 66 1.11 -16.81 1.44
N PRO A 67 -0.23 -16.68 1.52
CA PRO A 67 -1.09 -17.80 1.92
C PRO A 67 -1.02 -19.00 0.96
N ALA A 68 -0.97 -18.76 -0.35
CA ALA A 68 -0.88 -19.81 -1.35
C ALA A 68 0.46 -20.55 -1.25
N LYS A 69 1.56 -19.80 -1.14
CA LYS A 69 2.90 -20.36 -0.96
C LYS A 69 3.01 -21.20 0.31
N ARG A 70 2.52 -20.67 1.45
CA ARG A 70 2.57 -21.38 2.74
C ARG A 70 1.69 -22.64 2.78
N ALA A 71 0.61 -22.67 1.98
CA ALA A 71 -0.22 -23.85 1.82
C ALA A 71 0.40 -24.91 0.88
N GLY A 72 1.59 -24.66 0.32
CA GLY A 72 2.25 -25.53 -0.64
C GLY A 72 1.66 -25.46 -2.05
N ASN A 73 0.80 -24.49 -2.33
CA ASN A 73 0.18 -24.30 -3.64
C ASN A 73 1.07 -23.42 -4.53
N GLU A 74 2.20 -23.97 -4.95
CA GLU A 74 3.23 -23.25 -5.72
C GLU A 74 2.70 -22.75 -7.07
N PHE A 75 1.83 -23.51 -7.75
CA PHE A 75 1.23 -23.06 -9.01
C PHE A 75 0.38 -21.80 -8.86
N LEU A 76 -0.38 -21.69 -7.77
CA LEU A 76 -1.19 -20.49 -7.49
C LEU A 76 -0.33 -19.30 -7.05
N PHE A 77 0.80 -19.53 -6.37
CA PHE A 77 1.72 -18.47 -5.98
C PHE A 77 2.45 -17.82 -7.17
N GLN A 78 2.66 -18.56 -8.27
CA GLN A 78 3.38 -18.10 -9.46
C GLN A 78 2.46 -17.41 -10.52
N MET A 79 1.14 -17.37 -10.29
CA MET A 79 0.18 -16.63 -11.13
C MET A 79 0.08 -15.16 -10.71
#